data_AF-A0A8C5FFF7-F1
#
_entry.id   AF-A0A8C5FFF7-F1
#
_cell.length_a   1.000
_cell.length_b   1.000
_cell.length_c   1.000
_cell.angle_alpha   90.00
_cell.angle_beta   90.00
_cell.angle_gamma   90.00
#
_symmetry.space_group_name_H-M   'P 1'
#
loop_
_entity.id
_entity.type
_entity.pdbx_description
1 polymer ?
#
loop_
_entity_poly.entity_id
_entity_poly.type
_entity_poly.pdbx_seq_one_letter_code
_entity_poly.pdbx_strand_id
1 'polypeptide(L)'
;MGNLIKVLSRDIDNNGGNFFLDFENAQPSPAERQVWEEVNEVLTEALVVLTELQAYSGAGEEIRQAIQRPGEERVQEQAWAAVVPLVGKLKKFYQFSLKLECSLRSLLVALTRSGSSPTQHLEQEQALARQFAQILHFTLRFDELKMTNPAIQNDFSYYRRTISRMRINNLSQADEGNEVNNELANRMSLFYANATPMLKTLSDGTTKFVSDNPEVPIENTTDCLSTMACVCKVMLETPEYRSRFASDETILFCLRVMVGVIILYDYVHPAGAFVKTSGIDMKGCIRVLKEQPPSSVEGLLNALRYTTKHLNDDTTSKQIRNMLQVN
;
A
#
# COMPACT_ATOMS: atom_id res chain seq x y z
N MET A 1 16.97 44.75 10.57
CA MET A 1 16.07 44.55 11.73
C MET A 1 14.65 44.84 11.25
N GLY A 2 13.86 43.90 10.74
CA GLY A 2 13.73 42.50 11.10
C GLY A 2 12.47 42.29 11.93
N ASN A 3 11.30 42.70 11.41
CA ASN A 3 9.98 42.42 11.99
C ASN A 3 8.90 42.61 10.93
N LEU A 4 8.32 41.51 10.46
CA LEU A 4 6.96 41.31 9.94
C LEU A 4 6.99 40.02 9.10
N ILE A 5 6.03 39.13 9.34
CA ILE A 5 5.94 37.72 8.87
C ILE A 5 6.48 36.69 9.90
N LYS A 6 5.81 36.59 11.05
CA LYS A 6 5.80 35.41 11.95
C LYS A 6 4.47 35.33 12.73
N VAL A 7 3.33 35.27 12.02
CA VAL A 7 2.00 35.27 12.66
C VAL A 7 1.04 34.16 12.16
N LEU A 8 1.42 33.25 11.25
CA LEU A 8 0.47 32.24 10.74
C LEU A 8 0.99 30.79 10.65
N SER A 9 1.92 30.38 11.52
CA SER A 9 2.40 28.98 11.57
C SER A 9 2.62 28.46 13.00
N ARG A 10 1.93 29.04 13.98
CA ARG A 10 2.33 28.98 15.40
C ARG A 10 1.99 27.69 16.16
N ASP A 11 1.24 26.75 15.60
CA ASP A 11 0.79 25.56 16.35
C ASP A 11 1.26 24.20 15.79
N ILE A 12 1.91 24.15 14.62
CA ILE A 12 2.52 22.90 14.12
C ILE A 12 3.96 22.74 14.61
N ASP A 13 4.67 23.86 14.81
CA ASP A 13 6.10 23.85 15.16
C ASP A 13 6.40 23.55 16.65
N ASN A 14 5.43 23.63 17.56
CA ASN A 14 5.72 23.51 18.99
C ASN A 14 5.49 22.12 19.61
N ASN A 15 4.80 21.19 18.92
CA ASN A 15 4.64 19.80 19.39
C ASN A 15 4.90 18.73 18.33
N GLY A 16 5.00 19.07 17.04
CA GLY A 16 5.32 18.10 15.97
C GLY A 16 6.81 17.74 15.86
N GLY A 17 7.69 18.37 16.63
CA GLY A 17 9.15 18.33 16.44
C GLY A 17 9.97 17.50 17.44
N ASN A 18 9.37 16.96 18.50
CA ASN A 18 10.10 16.24 19.57
C ASN A 18 9.57 14.83 19.84
N PHE A 19 8.91 14.21 18.87
CA PHE A 19 8.31 12.90 19.01
C PHE A 19 8.91 11.91 17.99
N PHE A 20 9.21 10.70 18.47
CA PHE A 20 9.82 9.61 17.70
C PHE A 20 8.87 8.42 17.73
N LEU A 21 8.56 7.86 16.56
CA LEU A 21 7.79 6.62 16.42
C LEU A 21 8.74 5.43 16.51
N ASP A 22 8.61 4.63 17.57
CA ASP A 22 9.40 3.42 17.74
C ASP A 22 8.90 2.27 16.86
N PHE A 23 9.38 2.23 15.62
CA PHE A 23 9.07 1.16 14.67
C PHE A 23 9.76 -0.18 15.00
N GLU A 24 10.68 -0.21 15.97
CA GLU A 24 11.48 -1.40 16.29
C GLU A 24 10.95 -2.14 17.52
N ASN A 25 10.61 -1.40 18.59
CA ASN A 25 10.35 -2.02 19.90
C ASN A 25 8.99 -1.69 20.52
N ALA A 26 8.15 -0.85 19.89
CA ALA A 26 6.83 -0.49 20.44
C ALA A 26 5.99 -1.74 20.79
N GLN A 27 5.48 -1.76 22.03
CA GLN A 27 4.65 -2.82 22.59
C GLN A 27 3.22 -2.29 22.85
N PRO A 28 2.18 -3.13 22.65
CA PRO A 28 0.81 -2.68 22.84
C PRO A 28 0.49 -2.41 24.31
N SER A 29 -0.12 -1.26 24.57
CA SER A 29 -0.77 -0.97 25.84
C SER A 29 -2.03 -1.84 26.03
N PRO A 30 -2.59 -1.92 27.26
CA PRO A 30 -3.86 -2.63 27.50
C PRO A 30 -5.03 -2.12 26.65
N ALA A 31 -5.03 -0.82 26.30
CA ALA A 31 -6.07 -0.21 25.46
C ALA A 31 -5.94 -0.61 23.99
N GLU A 32 -4.71 -0.86 23.51
CA GLU A 32 -4.43 -1.25 22.12
C GLU A 32 -4.57 -2.76 21.90
N ARG A 33 -4.43 -3.57 22.94
CA ARG A 33 -4.20 -5.02 22.83
C ARG A 33 -5.20 -5.75 21.93
N GLN A 34 -6.49 -5.44 22.04
CA GLN A 34 -7.51 -6.10 21.21
C GLN A 34 -7.28 -5.83 19.72
N VAL A 35 -7.21 -4.55 19.32
CA VAL A 35 -6.99 -4.16 17.91
C VAL A 35 -5.63 -4.68 17.45
N TRP A 36 -4.63 -4.63 18.33
CA TRP A 36 -3.30 -5.08 18.03
C TRP A 36 -3.26 -6.58 17.71
N GLU A 37 -3.91 -7.43 18.51
CA GLU A 37 -3.98 -8.87 18.28
C GLU A 37 -4.66 -9.20 16.95
N GLU A 38 -5.82 -8.59 16.69
CA GLU A 38 -6.57 -8.75 15.43
C GLU A 38 -5.73 -8.40 14.19
N VAL A 39 -4.99 -7.28 14.25
CA VAL A 39 -4.14 -6.83 13.14
C VAL A 39 -2.86 -7.67 13.03
N ASN A 40 -2.32 -8.15 14.15
CA ASN A 40 -1.09 -8.94 14.17
C ASN A 40 -1.26 -10.30 13.48
N GLU A 41 -2.44 -10.91 13.56
CA GLU A 41 -2.76 -12.13 12.80
C GLU A 41 -2.64 -11.90 11.29
N VAL A 42 -3.20 -10.80 10.79
CA VAL A 42 -3.14 -10.43 9.37
C VAL A 42 -1.71 -10.08 8.95
N LEU A 43 -0.94 -9.39 9.80
CA LEU A 43 0.46 -9.07 9.53
C LEU A 43 1.35 -10.31 9.50
N THR A 44 1.06 -11.32 10.31
CA THR A 44 1.76 -12.62 10.27
C THR A 44 1.48 -13.35 8.95
N GLU A 45 0.23 -13.35 8.49
CA GLU A 45 -0.15 -13.90 7.18
C GLU A 45 0.48 -13.11 6.02
N ALA A 46 0.68 -11.80 6.17
CA ALA A 46 1.33 -10.93 5.18
C ALA A 46 2.74 -11.42 4.79
N LEU A 47 3.52 -11.93 5.75
CA LEU A 47 4.86 -12.48 5.51
C LEU A 47 4.81 -13.71 4.59
N VAL A 48 3.82 -14.57 4.79
CA VAL A 48 3.60 -15.76 3.96
C VAL A 48 3.19 -15.35 2.55
N VAL A 49 2.24 -14.41 2.43
CA VAL A 49 1.79 -13.88 1.13
C VAL A 49 2.96 -13.29 0.34
N LEU A 50 3.82 -12.51 0.99
CA LEU A 50 4.98 -11.90 0.34
C LEU A 50 5.98 -12.96 -0.14
N THR A 51 6.25 -13.97 0.69
CA THR A 51 7.15 -15.08 0.33
C THR A 51 6.60 -15.88 -0.86
N GLU A 52 5.29 -16.15 -0.86
CA GLU A 52 4.64 -16.87 -1.97
C GLU A 52 4.65 -16.08 -3.28
N LEU A 53 4.51 -14.74 -3.22
CA LEU A 53 4.60 -13.86 -4.38
C LEU A 53 6.03 -13.81 -4.92
N GLN A 54 7.04 -13.74 -4.05
CA GLN A 54 8.45 -13.81 -4.45
C GLN A 54 8.78 -15.12 -5.16
N ALA A 55 8.19 -16.23 -4.72
CA ALA A 55 8.36 -17.55 -5.31
C ALA A 55 7.44 -17.79 -6.54
N TYR A 56 6.71 -16.78 -7.02
CA TYR A 56 5.80 -16.93 -8.16
C TYR A 56 6.57 -16.93 -9.48
N SER A 57 6.84 -18.11 -10.03
CA SER A 57 7.57 -18.29 -11.31
C SER A 57 6.72 -18.12 -12.57
N GLY A 58 5.39 -18.28 -12.44
CA GLY A 58 4.46 -18.32 -13.57
C GLY A 58 4.47 -19.65 -14.34
N ALA A 59 3.50 -19.81 -15.26
CA ALA A 59 3.35 -20.99 -16.14
C ALA A 59 3.54 -20.63 -17.63
N GLY A 60 4.38 -19.63 -17.90
CA GLY A 60 4.48 -19.01 -19.23
C GLY A 60 4.93 -19.96 -20.34
N GLU A 61 5.81 -20.92 -20.05
CA GLU A 61 6.31 -21.87 -21.05
C GLU A 61 5.25 -22.89 -21.43
N GLU A 62 4.61 -23.51 -20.43
CA GLU A 62 3.53 -24.46 -20.62
C GLU A 62 2.36 -23.82 -21.36
N ILE A 63 1.99 -22.59 -20.98
CA ILE A 63 0.94 -21.81 -21.66
C ILE A 63 1.31 -21.53 -23.13
N ARG A 64 2.56 -21.16 -23.43
CA ARG A 64 3.01 -20.93 -24.81
C ARG A 64 2.89 -22.20 -25.65
N GLN A 65 3.33 -23.34 -25.12
CA GLN A 65 3.24 -24.63 -25.81
C GLN A 65 1.79 -25.02 -26.09
N ALA A 66 0.89 -24.83 -25.10
CA ALA A 66 -0.54 -25.10 -25.26
C ALA A 66 -1.19 -24.21 -26.33
N ILE A 67 -0.81 -22.93 -26.42
CA ILE A 67 -1.31 -22.03 -27.46
C ILE A 67 -0.80 -22.42 -28.85
N GLN A 68 0.46 -22.85 -28.98
CA GLN A 68 1.04 -23.26 -30.26
C GLN A 68 0.51 -24.60 -30.77
N ARG A 69 0.07 -25.49 -29.87
CA ARG A 69 -0.38 -26.85 -30.19
C ARG A 69 -1.78 -27.11 -29.62
N PRO A 70 -2.82 -26.42 -30.14
CA PRO A 70 -4.17 -26.51 -29.58
C PRO A 70 -4.83 -27.89 -29.73
N GLY A 71 -4.35 -28.73 -30.66
CA GLY A 71 -4.86 -30.09 -30.87
C GLY A 71 -4.19 -31.18 -30.03
N GLU A 72 -3.11 -30.87 -29.28
CA GLU A 72 -2.41 -31.85 -28.44
C GLU A 72 -2.94 -31.80 -27.00
N GLU A 73 -3.81 -32.73 -26.63
CA GLU A 73 -4.46 -32.81 -25.31
C GLU A 73 -3.46 -32.83 -24.15
N ARG A 74 -2.39 -33.64 -24.26
CA ARG A 74 -1.33 -33.73 -23.24
C ARG A 74 -0.70 -32.38 -22.90
N VAL A 75 -0.54 -31.49 -23.88
CA VAL A 75 0.05 -30.16 -23.68
C VAL A 75 -0.96 -29.21 -23.04
N GLN A 76 -2.24 -29.33 -23.38
CA GLN A 76 -3.32 -28.58 -22.71
C GLN A 76 -3.41 -28.95 -21.23
N GLU A 77 -3.39 -30.24 -20.91
CA GLU A 77 -3.43 -30.76 -19.54
C GLU A 77 -2.20 -30.29 -18.73
N GLN A 78 -1.01 -30.32 -19.33
CA GLN A 78 0.22 -29.85 -18.67
C GLN A 78 0.15 -28.36 -18.33
N ALA A 79 -0.32 -27.51 -19.25
CA ALA A 79 -0.52 -26.09 -18.99
C ALA A 79 -1.60 -25.85 -17.92
N TRP A 80 -2.66 -26.65 -17.94
CA TRP A 80 -3.72 -26.58 -16.94
C TRP A 80 -3.21 -26.96 -15.54
N ALA A 81 -2.50 -28.08 -15.42
CA ALA A 81 -1.91 -28.55 -14.17
C ALA A 81 -0.90 -27.55 -13.58
N ALA A 82 -0.17 -26.83 -14.44
CA ALA A 82 0.75 -25.77 -14.01
C ALA A 82 0.02 -24.49 -13.55
N VAL A 83 -1.00 -24.04 -14.29
CA VAL A 83 -1.65 -22.75 -14.03
C VAL A 83 -2.63 -22.79 -12.85
N VAL A 84 -3.32 -23.90 -12.61
CA VAL A 84 -4.31 -24.03 -11.52
C VAL A 84 -3.75 -23.68 -10.13
N PRO A 85 -2.63 -24.27 -9.65
CA PRO A 85 -2.09 -23.92 -8.33
C PRO A 85 -1.62 -22.47 -8.24
N LEU A 86 -1.13 -21.90 -9.35
CA LEU A 86 -0.74 -20.49 -9.41
C LEU A 86 -1.95 -19.58 -9.25
N VAL A 87 -3.07 -19.89 -9.91
CA VAL A 87 -4.33 -19.15 -9.75
C VAL A 87 -4.90 -19.29 -8.33
N GLY A 88 -4.69 -20.44 -7.68
CA GLY A 88 -4.97 -20.60 -6.25
C GLY A 88 -4.21 -19.59 -5.38
N LYS A 89 -2.92 -19.36 -5.65
CA LYS A 89 -2.13 -18.30 -5.00
C LYS A 89 -2.68 -16.91 -5.31
N LEU A 90 -3.02 -16.63 -6.57
CA LEU A 90 -3.62 -15.34 -6.95
C LEU A 90 -4.95 -15.08 -6.23
N LYS A 91 -5.79 -16.11 -6.10
CA LYS A 91 -7.02 -16.03 -5.30
C LYS A 91 -6.72 -15.70 -3.85
N LYS A 92 -5.75 -16.39 -3.24
CA LYS A 92 -5.30 -16.11 -1.86
C LYS A 92 -4.83 -14.67 -1.68
N PHE A 93 -4.01 -14.15 -2.60
CA PHE A 93 -3.52 -12.77 -2.52
C PHE A 93 -4.65 -11.74 -2.63
N TYR A 94 -5.60 -11.96 -3.54
CA TYR A 94 -6.78 -11.10 -3.66
C TYR A 94 -7.62 -11.13 -2.37
N GLN A 95 -7.91 -12.31 -1.84
CA GLN A 95 -8.67 -12.44 -0.58
C GLN A 95 -7.93 -11.81 0.60
N PHE A 96 -6.60 -11.93 0.64
CA PHE A 96 -5.77 -11.28 1.64
C PHE A 96 -5.89 -9.74 1.57
N SER A 97 -6.00 -9.16 0.38
CA SER A 97 -6.22 -7.71 0.23
C SER A 97 -7.48 -7.23 0.96
N LEU A 98 -8.53 -8.05 0.99
CA LEU A 98 -9.77 -7.74 1.70
C LEU A 98 -9.59 -7.78 3.22
N LYS A 99 -8.81 -8.74 3.73
CA LYS A 99 -8.43 -8.79 5.16
C LYS A 99 -7.61 -7.56 5.55
N LEU A 100 -6.67 -7.16 4.69
CA LEU A 100 -5.80 -6.02 4.90
C LEU A 100 -6.60 -4.70 4.95
N GLU A 101 -7.61 -4.54 4.11
CA GLU A 101 -8.56 -3.42 4.15
C GLU A 101 -9.30 -3.36 5.49
N CYS A 102 -9.80 -4.49 6.00
CA CYS A 102 -10.46 -4.57 7.29
C CYS A 102 -9.52 -4.18 8.45
N SER A 103 -8.28 -4.70 8.46
CA SER A 103 -7.27 -4.34 9.47
C SER A 103 -6.92 -2.85 9.43
N LEU A 104 -6.76 -2.28 8.24
CA LEU A 104 -6.54 -0.84 8.08
C LEU A 104 -7.71 -0.05 8.68
N ARG A 105 -8.95 -0.46 8.41
CA ARG A 105 -10.13 0.20 8.99
C ARG A 105 -10.12 0.16 10.51
N SER A 106 -9.79 -0.98 11.13
CA SER A 106 -9.70 -1.08 12.59
C SER A 106 -8.63 -0.15 13.18
N LEU A 107 -7.49 -0.01 12.51
CA LEU A 107 -6.44 0.93 12.91
C LEU A 107 -6.88 2.40 12.77
N LEU A 108 -7.54 2.75 11.66
CA LEU A 108 -8.06 4.10 11.47
C LEU A 108 -9.09 4.46 12.56
N VAL A 109 -10.00 3.54 12.89
CA VAL A 109 -10.97 3.74 13.99
C VAL A 109 -10.26 4.02 15.32
N ALA A 110 -9.13 3.37 15.61
CA ALA A 110 -8.37 3.62 16.84
C ALA A 110 -7.62 4.96 16.78
N LEU A 111 -6.90 5.21 15.69
CA LEU A 111 -5.97 6.34 15.54
C LEU A 111 -6.66 7.67 15.19
N THR A 112 -7.95 7.67 14.81
CA THR A 112 -8.67 8.89 14.40
C THR A 112 -9.86 9.23 15.31
N ARG A 113 -9.88 8.71 16.54
CA ARG A 113 -10.96 8.99 17.52
C ARG A 113 -11.10 10.49 17.80
N SER A 114 -12.29 10.90 18.25
CA SER A 114 -12.47 12.28 18.71
C SER A 114 -11.91 12.45 20.11
N GLY A 115 -11.34 13.62 20.41
CA GLY A 115 -10.95 14.01 21.77
C GLY A 115 -9.45 14.13 22.04
N SER A 116 -8.59 13.71 21.09
CA SER A 116 -7.15 13.94 21.13
C SER A 116 -6.64 14.42 19.78
N SER A 117 -5.52 15.14 19.78
CA SER A 117 -4.82 15.51 18.55
C SER A 117 -4.15 14.30 17.89
N PRO A 118 -3.90 14.32 16.57
CA PRO A 118 -3.18 13.25 15.87
C PRO A 118 -1.83 12.90 16.49
N THR A 119 -1.06 13.92 16.93
CA THR A 119 0.22 13.71 17.62
C THR A 119 0.04 12.92 18.91
N GLN A 120 -0.99 13.23 19.70
CA GLN A 120 -1.27 12.52 20.95
C GLN A 120 -1.69 11.07 20.70
N HIS A 121 -2.48 10.79 19.66
CA HIS A 121 -2.79 9.40 19.31
C HIS A 121 -1.55 8.63 18.89
N LEU A 122 -0.71 9.21 18.05
CA LEU A 122 0.52 8.54 17.61
C LEU A 122 1.51 8.33 18.77
N GLU A 123 1.56 9.25 19.74
CA GLU A 123 2.36 9.12 20.96
C GLU A 123 1.85 8.05 21.92
N GLN A 124 0.53 7.93 22.07
CA GLN A 124 -0.13 7.02 23.00
C GLN A 124 -0.30 5.61 22.43
N GLU A 125 -0.64 5.52 21.14
CA GLU A 125 -0.96 4.29 20.43
C GLU A 125 0.19 3.87 19.48
N GLN A 126 1.43 3.86 20.00
CA GLN A 126 2.62 3.58 19.18
C GLN A 126 2.60 2.18 18.56
N ALA A 127 2.00 1.19 19.22
CA ALA A 127 1.95 -0.17 18.69
C ALA A 127 0.98 -0.24 17.51
N LEU A 128 -0.15 0.45 17.57
CA LEU A 128 -1.09 0.54 16.44
C LEU A 128 -0.51 1.40 15.30
N ALA A 129 0.18 2.50 15.60
CA ALA A 129 0.89 3.30 14.61
C ALA A 129 1.97 2.47 13.88
N ARG A 130 2.68 1.61 14.60
CA ARG A 130 3.64 0.65 14.04
C ARG A 130 2.94 -0.38 13.15
N GLN A 131 1.80 -0.93 13.54
CA GLN A 131 1.06 -1.87 12.70
C GLN A 131 0.53 -1.22 11.42
N PHE A 132 0.07 0.04 11.49
CA PHE A 132 -0.30 0.79 10.29
C PHE A 132 0.91 0.93 9.36
N ALA A 133 2.07 1.31 9.90
CA ALA A 133 3.31 1.36 9.15
C ALA A 133 3.68 -0.01 8.51
N GLN A 134 3.47 -1.13 9.21
CA GLN A 134 3.71 -2.48 8.70
C GLN A 134 2.75 -2.87 7.56
N ILE A 135 1.47 -2.49 7.65
CA ILE A 135 0.49 -2.66 6.56
C ILE A 135 0.96 -1.92 5.29
N LEU A 136 1.40 -0.67 5.42
CA LEU A 136 1.90 0.12 4.29
C LEU A 136 3.19 -0.44 3.71
N HIS A 137 4.09 -0.91 4.58
CA HIS A 137 5.32 -1.58 4.16
C HIS A 137 5.04 -2.82 3.31
N PHE A 138 4.18 -3.72 3.79
CA PHE A 138 3.74 -4.89 3.03
C PHE A 138 3.13 -4.49 1.68
N THR A 139 2.24 -3.50 1.70
CA THR A 139 1.51 -3.01 0.52
C THR A 139 2.45 -2.61 -0.60
N LEU A 140 3.42 -1.74 -0.30
CA LEU A 140 4.38 -1.26 -1.30
C LEU A 140 5.29 -2.40 -1.79
N ARG A 141 5.74 -3.30 -0.91
CA ARG A 141 6.57 -4.44 -1.33
C ARG A 141 5.82 -5.44 -2.21
N PHE A 142 4.55 -5.70 -1.91
CA PHE A 142 3.70 -6.55 -2.74
C PHE A 142 3.57 -5.95 -4.14
N ASP A 143 3.27 -4.65 -4.21
CA ASP A 143 3.04 -3.97 -5.47
C ASP A 143 4.33 -3.85 -6.31
N GLU A 144 5.49 -3.62 -5.69
CA GLU A 144 6.81 -3.66 -6.34
C GLU A 144 7.08 -5.03 -7.02
N LEU A 145 6.85 -6.12 -6.29
CA LEU A 145 7.01 -7.49 -6.82
C LEU A 145 6.01 -7.79 -7.93
N LYS A 146 4.76 -7.34 -7.77
CA LYS A 146 3.72 -7.52 -8.79
C LYS A 146 4.06 -6.77 -10.08
N MET A 147 4.53 -5.53 -9.98
CA MET A 147 4.88 -4.71 -11.16
C MET A 147 6.01 -5.32 -11.99
N THR A 148 6.93 -6.04 -11.35
CA THR A 148 8.07 -6.69 -12.02
C THR A 148 7.76 -8.10 -12.53
N ASN A 149 6.56 -8.63 -12.28
CA ASN A 149 6.16 -9.98 -12.66
C ASN A 149 4.96 -10.00 -13.64
N PRO A 150 5.19 -9.91 -14.97
CA PRO A 150 4.11 -9.93 -15.96
C PRO A 150 3.39 -11.28 -16.06
N ALA A 151 3.95 -12.37 -15.52
CA ALA A 151 3.34 -13.69 -15.58
C ALA A 151 2.00 -13.74 -14.82
N ILE A 152 1.85 -12.98 -13.74
CA ILE A 152 0.62 -12.91 -12.91
C ILE A 152 -0.62 -12.64 -13.77
N GLN A 153 -0.57 -11.61 -14.62
CA GLN A 153 -1.72 -11.25 -15.47
C GLN A 153 -1.91 -12.25 -16.62
N ASN A 154 -0.82 -12.77 -17.18
CA ASN A 154 -0.86 -13.71 -18.30
C ASN A 154 -1.47 -15.05 -17.88
N ASP A 155 -1.02 -15.60 -16.76
CA ASP A 155 -1.50 -16.86 -16.20
C ASP A 155 -3.00 -16.77 -15.87
N PHE A 156 -3.41 -15.71 -15.18
CA PHE A 156 -4.82 -15.51 -14.83
C PHE A 156 -5.70 -15.32 -16.07
N SER A 157 -5.22 -14.57 -17.07
CA SER A 157 -5.92 -14.39 -18.34
C SER A 157 -6.03 -15.70 -19.13
N TYR A 158 -5.00 -16.55 -19.11
CA TYR A 158 -5.07 -17.88 -19.70
C TYR A 158 -6.10 -18.76 -19.00
N TYR A 159 -6.04 -18.84 -17.66
CA TYR A 159 -6.98 -19.61 -16.84
C TYR A 159 -8.44 -19.24 -17.14
N ARG A 160 -8.77 -17.94 -17.15
CA ARG A 160 -10.12 -17.45 -17.45
C ARG A 160 -10.60 -17.87 -18.84
N ARG A 161 -9.76 -17.75 -19.86
CA ARG A 161 -10.10 -18.17 -21.23
C ARG A 161 -10.32 -19.68 -21.31
N THR A 162 -9.51 -20.47 -20.62
CA THR A 162 -9.61 -21.93 -20.62
C THR A 162 -10.88 -22.43 -19.93
N ILE A 163 -11.23 -21.89 -18.74
CA ILE A 163 -12.52 -22.21 -18.08
C ILE A 163 -13.71 -21.85 -18.96
N SER A 164 -13.69 -20.68 -19.59
CA SER A 164 -14.79 -20.26 -20.46
C SER A 164 -15.01 -21.24 -21.62
N ARG A 165 -13.95 -21.80 -22.21
CA ARG A 165 -14.06 -22.83 -23.26
C ARG A 165 -14.54 -24.17 -22.72
N MET A 166 -14.02 -24.60 -21.58
CA MET A 166 -14.42 -25.87 -20.94
C MET A 166 -15.90 -25.89 -20.57
N ARG A 167 -16.45 -24.76 -20.09
CA ARG A 167 -17.88 -24.62 -19.78
C ARG A 167 -18.79 -24.71 -21.00
N ILE A 168 -18.39 -24.14 -22.13
CA ILE A 168 -19.16 -24.20 -23.38
C ILE A 168 -19.22 -25.63 -23.93
N ASN A 169 -18.16 -26.42 -23.71
CA ASN A 169 -18.06 -27.80 -24.21
C ASN A 169 -18.74 -28.85 -23.29
N ASN A 170 -19.56 -28.43 -22.31
CA ASN A 170 -20.32 -29.32 -21.40
C ASN A 170 -19.49 -30.40 -20.68
N LEU A 171 -18.22 -30.13 -20.38
CA LEU A 171 -17.43 -30.95 -19.43
C LEU A 171 -17.96 -30.69 -18.01
N SER A 172 -19.08 -31.35 -17.71
CA SER A 172 -19.93 -31.18 -16.53
C SER A 172 -19.27 -31.59 -15.20
N GLN A 173 -17.98 -31.97 -15.23
CA GLN A 173 -17.18 -32.32 -14.06
C GLN A 173 -16.23 -31.19 -13.62
N ALA A 174 -16.21 -30.04 -14.32
CA ALA A 174 -15.32 -28.93 -13.98
C ALA A 174 -15.78 -28.11 -12.75
N ASP A 175 -16.99 -28.32 -12.23
CA ASP A 175 -17.54 -27.48 -11.14
C ASP A 175 -17.15 -27.93 -9.73
N GLU A 176 -16.81 -29.20 -9.50
CA GLU A 176 -16.49 -29.70 -8.14
C GLU A 176 -15.07 -29.35 -7.65
N GLY A 177 -14.21 -28.80 -8.53
CA GLY A 177 -12.85 -28.36 -8.20
C GLY A 177 -12.53 -26.91 -8.60
N ASN A 178 -13.47 -26.17 -9.19
CA ASN A 178 -13.23 -24.80 -9.64
C ASN A 178 -13.37 -23.81 -8.49
N GLU A 179 -12.24 -23.52 -7.86
CA GLU A 179 -12.12 -22.61 -6.74
C GLU A 179 -12.50 -21.13 -7.02
N VAL A 180 -12.64 -20.73 -8.29
CA VAL A 180 -12.90 -19.34 -8.70
C VAL A 180 -14.16 -19.27 -9.59
N ASN A 181 -15.24 -18.72 -9.05
CA ASN A 181 -16.46 -18.45 -9.83
C ASN A 181 -16.28 -17.22 -10.75
N ASN A 182 -17.22 -17.00 -11.68
CA ASN A 182 -17.08 -15.94 -12.70
C ASN A 182 -17.06 -14.52 -12.10
N GLU A 183 -17.84 -14.28 -11.05
CA GLU A 183 -17.90 -12.99 -10.36
C GLU A 183 -16.57 -12.67 -9.66
N LEU A 184 -16.05 -13.63 -8.90
CA LEU A 184 -14.73 -13.53 -8.25
C LEU A 184 -13.63 -13.34 -9.29
N ALA A 185 -13.71 -14.06 -10.42
CA ALA A 185 -12.74 -13.91 -11.50
C ALA A 185 -12.71 -12.48 -12.08
N ASN A 186 -13.88 -11.85 -12.23
CA ASN A 186 -13.96 -10.46 -12.69
C ASN A 186 -13.32 -9.48 -11.70
N ARG A 187 -13.60 -9.64 -10.40
CA ARG A 187 -12.99 -8.80 -9.35
C ARG A 187 -11.47 -8.98 -9.29
N MET A 188 -10.99 -10.22 -9.35
CA MET A 188 -9.56 -10.52 -9.41
C MET A 188 -8.89 -9.93 -10.66
N SER A 189 -9.56 -9.95 -11.82
CA SER A 189 -9.01 -9.34 -13.04
C SER A 189 -8.85 -7.82 -12.88
N LEU A 190 -9.84 -7.14 -12.30
CA LEU A 190 -9.72 -5.70 -12.03
C LEU A 190 -8.62 -5.43 -11.01
N PHE A 191 -8.51 -6.24 -9.96
CA PHE A 191 -7.43 -6.15 -8.98
C PHE A 191 -6.06 -6.23 -9.69
N TYR A 192 -5.77 -7.30 -10.42
CA TYR A 192 -4.45 -7.47 -11.07
C TYR A 192 -4.18 -6.56 -12.27
N ALA A 193 -5.21 -5.96 -12.87
CA ALA A 193 -5.04 -4.95 -13.92
C ALA A 193 -4.42 -3.65 -13.37
N ASN A 194 -4.65 -3.31 -12.10
CA ASN A 194 -4.05 -2.14 -11.47
C ASN A 194 -2.54 -2.34 -11.28
N ALA A 195 -1.72 -1.32 -11.53
CA ALA A 195 -0.27 -1.38 -11.34
C ALA A 195 0.08 -1.69 -9.86
N THR A 196 -0.61 -1.03 -8.94
CA THR A 196 -0.42 -1.13 -7.49
C THR A 196 -1.71 -1.62 -6.82
N PRO A 197 -2.03 -2.93 -6.93
CA PRO A 197 -3.31 -3.47 -6.51
C PRO A 197 -3.57 -3.36 -5.00
N MET A 198 -2.57 -3.63 -4.15
CA MET A 198 -2.76 -3.53 -2.70
C MET A 198 -2.94 -2.07 -2.28
N LEU A 199 -2.14 -1.16 -2.84
CA LEU A 199 -2.24 0.26 -2.51
C LEU A 199 -3.57 0.86 -2.98
N LYS A 200 -4.09 0.40 -4.13
CA LYS A 200 -5.44 0.79 -4.59
C LYS A 200 -6.51 0.33 -3.60
N THR A 201 -6.45 -0.91 -3.13
CA THR A 201 -7.36 -1.43 -2.10
C THR A 201 -7.31 -0.59 -0.83
N LEU A 202 -6.12 -0.23 -0.32
CA LEU A 202 -6.01 0.61 0.88
C LEU A 202 -6.52 2.04 0.67
N SER A 203 -6.25 2.62 -0.50
CA SER A 203 -6.72 3.98 -0.85
C SER A 203 -8.25 4.03 -0.93
N ASP A 204 -8.86 3.03 -1.55
CA ASP A 204 -10.32 2.89 -1.61
C ASP A 204 -10.90 2.63 -0.23
N GLY A 205 -10.29 1.75 0.55
CA GLY A 205 -10.70 1.44 1.93
C GLY A 205 -10.66 2.67 2.85
N THR A 206 -9.64 3.52 2.71
CA THR A 206 -9.52 4.75 3.51
C THR A 206 -10.53 5.81 3.06
N THR A 207 -10.74 5.95 1.75
CA THR A 207 -11.77 6.85 1.20
C THR A 207 -13.17 6.41 1.66
N LYS A 208 -13.42 5.10 1.65
CA LYS A 208 -14.66 4.51 2.13
C LYS A 208 -14.83 4.69 3.63
N PHE A 209 -13.77 4.52 4.42
CA PHE A 209 -13.81 4.77 5.86
C PHE A 209 -14.28 6.20 6.18
N VAL A 210 -13.74 7.21 5.52
CA VAL A 210 -14.20 8.60 5.72
C VAL A 210 -15.65 8.79 5.27
N SER A 211 -16.05 8.15 4.18
CA SER A 211 -17.42 8.24 3.66
C SER A 211 -18.45 7.54 4.56
N ASP A 212 -18.07 6.42 5.19
CA ASP A 212 -18.92 5.59 6.05
C ASP A 212 -19.06 6.16 7.48
N ASN A 213 -18.24 7.14 7.88
CA ASN A 213 -18.26 7.77 9.21
C ASN A 213 -18.37 9.31 9.11
N PRO A 214 -19.48 9.85 8.57
CA PRO A 214 -19.65 11.29 8.34
C PRO A 214 -19.64 12.13 9.63
N GLU A 215 -19.85 11.51 10.79
CA GLU A 215 -19.76 12.13 12.12
C GLU A 215 -18.33 12.41 12.58
N VAL A 216 -17.34 11.72 12.01
CA VAL A 216 -15.93 11.95 12.29
C VAL A 216 -15.41 12.99 11.29
N PRO A 217 -14.85 14.13 11.75
CA PRO A 217 -14.27 15.10 10.84
C PRO A 217 -13.19 14.46 9.96
N ILE A 218 -13.23 14.74 8.65
CA ILE A 218 -12.23 14.25 7.70
C ILE A 218 -10.81 14.65 8.12
N GLU A 219 -10.68 15.82 8.77
CA GLU A 219 -9.42 16.32 9.31
C GLU A 219 -8.77 15.32 10.28
N ASN A 220 -9.53 14.58 11.08
CA ASN A 220 -8.95 13.58 11.99
C ASN A 220 -8.15 12.51 11.22
N THR A 221 -8.65 12.10 10.05
CA THR A 221 -7.96 11.10 9.21
C THR A 221 -6.83 11.75 8.44
N THR A 222 -7.07 12.88 7.78
CA THR A 222 -6.05 13.54 6.96
C THR A 222 -4.89 14.04 7.82
N ASP A 223 -5.17 14.59 9.00
CA ASP A 223 -4.16 15.12 9.89
C ASP A 223 -3.35 13.99 10.53
N CYS A 224 -3.96 12.84 10.82
CA CYS A 224 -3.24 11.63 11.22
C CYS A 224 -2.24 11.20 10.13
N LEU A 225 -2.68 11.09 8.88
CA LEU A 225 -1.82 10.71 7.76
C LEU A 225 -0.69 11.73 7.52
N SER A 226 -0.98 13.04 7.56
CA SER A 226 0.06 14.06 7.41
C SER A 226 1.01 14.12 8.59
N THR A 227 0.53 13.85 9.81
CA THR A 227 1.40 13.80 11.00
C THR A 227 2.34 12.62 10.90
N MET A 228 1.87 11.43 10.49
CA MET A 228 2.76 10.29 10.22
C MET A 228 3.79 10.62 9.13
N ALA A 229 3.38 11.27 8.04
CA ALA A 229 4.28 11.68 6.97
C ALA A 229 5.37 12.64 7.49
N CYS A 230 4.97 13.62 8.30
CA CYS A 230 5.85 14.60 8.92
C CYS A 230 6.85 13.94 9.87
N VAL A 231 6.37 13.06 10.78
CA VAL A 231 7.22 12.34 11.72
C VAL A 231 8.23 11.46 10.99
N CYS A 232 7.80 10.70 9.97
CA CYS A 232 8.73 9.93 9.14
C CYS A 232 9.78 10.81 8.47
N LYS A 233 9.38 11.96 7.90
CA LYS A 233 10.32 12.92 7.30
C LYS A 233 11.34 13.42 8.31
N VAL A 234 10.88 13.88 9.48
CA VAL A 234 11.74 14.41 10.55
C VAL A 234 12.71 13.35 11.06
N MET A 235 12.25 12.12 11.29
CA MET A 235 13.14 11.04 11.72
C MET A 235 14.23 10.71 10.68
N LEU A 236 13.97 10.95 9.39
CA LEU A 236 14.91 10.70 8.30
C LEU A 236 15.85 11.90 8.00
N GLU A 237 15.36 13.13 8.15
CA GLU A 237 16.14 14.37 7.93
C GLU A 237 17.04 14.72 9.12
N THR A 238 16.61 14.43 10.35
CA THR A 238 17.33 14.80 11.57
C THR A 238 18.40 13.76 11.93
N PRO A 239 19.72 14.09 11.90
CA PRO A 239 20.80 13.14 12.16
C PRO A 239 20.68 12.43 13.51
N GLU A 240 20.22 13.13 14.55
CA GLU A 240 20.07 12.58 15.91
C GLU A 240 19.02 11.47 15.93
N TYR A 241 17.87 11.65 15.26
CA TYR A 241 16.85 10.61 15.14
C TYR A 241 17.27 9.51 14.19
N ARG A 242 17.92 9.87 13.07
CA ARG A 242 18.42 8.89 12.11
C ARG A 242 19.42 7.93 12.73
N SER A 243 20.25 8.42 13.66
CA SER A 243 21.22 7.60 14.40
C SER A 243 20.59 6.61 15.39
N ARG A 244 19.31 6.77 15.73
CA ARG A 244 18.57 5.85 16.61
C ARG A 244 18.09 4.58 15.91
N PHE A 245 17.99 4.59 14.58
CA PHE A 245 17.61 3.40 13.83
C PHE A 245 18.71 2.34 13.91
N ALA A 246 18.34 1.10 14.23
CA ALA A 246 19.31 0.01 14.37
C ALA A 246 19.85 -0.47 13.01
N SER A 247 19.16 -0.17 11.91
CA SER A 247 19.51 -0.70 10.58
C SER A 247 19.08 0.18 9.41
N ASP A 248 19.76 0.01 8.28
CA ASP A 248 19.34 0.58 6.99
C ASP A 248 17.97 0.04 6.53
N GLU A 249 17.58 -1.16 6.99
CA GLU A 249 16.26 -1.72 6.72
C GLU A 249 15.15 -0.89 7.40
N THR A 250 15.40 -0.41 8.64
CA THR A 250 14.47 0.48 9.36
C THR A 250 14.34 1.84 8.65
N ILE A 251 15.43 2.36 8.08
CA ILE A 251 15.41 3.58 7.26
C ILE A 251 14.52 3.37 6.03
N LEU A 252 14.73 2.27 5.29
CA LEU A 252 13.93 1.91 4.12
C LEU A 252 12.46 1.61 4.47
N PHE A 253 12.20 1.09 5.67
CA PHE A 253 10.86 0.93 6.21
C PHE A 253 10.20 2.31 6.42
N CYS A 254 10.87 3.24 7.09
CA CYS A 254 10.37 4.59 7.33
C CYS A 254 10.11 5.37 6.02
N LEU A 255 10.98 5.21 5.01
CA LEU A 255 10.79 5.79 3.67
C LEU A 255 9.52 5.26 2.99
N ARG A 256 9.28 3.95 3.07
CA ARG A 256 8.07 3.30 2.55
C ARG A 256 6.81 3.81 3.25
N VAL A 257 6.85 3.90 4.58
CA VAL A 257 5.73 4.40 5.37
C VAL A 257 5.39 5.83 4.96
N MET A 258 6.40 6.71 4.88
CA MET A 258 6.23 8.10 4.43
C MET A 258 5.52 8.17 3.07
N VAL A 259 5.98 7.40 2.09
CA VAL A 259 5.36 7.38 0.74
C VAL A 259 3.96 6.79 0.76
N GLY A 260 3.73 5.73 1.53
CA GLY A 260 2.41 5.12 1.69
C GLY A 260 1.37 6.09 2.25
N VAL A 261 1.68 6.78 3.36
CA VAL A 261 0.75 7.76 3.95
C VAL A 261 0.56 9.00 3.07
N ILE A 262 1.58 9.42 2.31
CA ILE A 262 1.45 10.50 1.32
C ILE A 262 0.40 10.13 0.27
N ILE A 263 0.46 8.91 -0.27
CA ILE A 263 -0.46 8.46 -1.30
C ILE A 263 -1.87 8.37 -0.72
N LEU A 264 -2.04 7.76 0.46
CA LEU A 264 -3.35 7.71 1.12
C LEU A 264 -3.93 9.12 1.37
N TYR A 265 -3.11 10.05 1.86
CA TYR A 265 -3.53 11.44 2.06
C TYR A 265 -3.99 12.07 0.74
N ASP A 266 -3.27 11.83 -0.36
CA ASP A 266 -3.63 12.37 -1.66
C ASP A 266 -4.98 11.86 -2.19
N TYR A 267 -5.38 10.64 -1.85
CA TYR A 267 -6.70 10.12 -2.22
C TYR A 267 -7.83 10.67 -1.35
N VAL A 268 -7.57 10.81 -0.05
CA VAL A 268 -8.58 11.15 0.96
C VAL A 268 -8.80 12.66 1.06
N HIS A 269 -7.73 13.45 1.06
CA HIS A 269 -7.83 14.89 1.21
C HIS A 269 -8.48 15.52 -0.03
N PRO A 270 -9.51 16.38 0.11
CA PRO A 270 -10.28 16.89 -1.03
C PRO A 270 -9.45 17.64 -2.07
N ALA A 271 -8.40 18.34 -1.62
CA ALA A 271 -7.49 19.09 -2.48
C ALA A 271 -6.19 18.33 -2.81
N GLY A 272 -6.04 17.10 -2.30
CA GLY A 272 -4.82 16.29 -2.49
C GLY A 272 -3.62 16.72 -1.66
N ALA A 273 -2.51 16.00 -1.85
CA ALA A 273 -1.26 16.18 -1.12
C ALA A 273 -0.36 17.29 -1.70
N PHE A 274 -0.64 17.74 -2.92
CA PHE A 274 0.26 18.59 -3.72
C PHE A 274 -0.07 20.09 -3.69
N VAL A 275 -1.20 20.47 -3.10
CA VAL A 275 -1.59 21.88 -2.94
C VAL A 275 -0.79 22.55 -1.82
N LYS A 276 -0.66 23.88 -1.89
CA LYS A 276 0.10 24.66 -0.90
C LYS A 276 -0.49 24.61 0.52
N THR A 277 -1.79 24.33 0.63
CA THR A 277 -2.53 24.21 1.89
C THR A 277 -2.48 22.79 2.47
N SER A 278 -1.82 21.85 1.79
CA SER A 278 -1.63 20.47 2.27
C SER A 278 -0.86 20.46 3.58
N GLY A 279 -1.23 19.56 4.49
CA GLY A 279 -0.46 19.29 5.72
C GLY A 279 0.88 18.58 5.46
N ILE A 280 1.17 18.20 4.21
CA ILE A 280 2.38 17.46 3.84
C ILE A 280 3.39 18.38 3.14
N ASP A 281 4.60 18.45 3.69
CA ASP A 281 5.77 19.06 3.04
C ASP A 281 6.31 18.16 1.92
N MET A 282 5.62 18.20 0.78
CA MET A 282 5.95 17.34 -0.37
C MET A 282 7.38 17.54 -0.89
N LYS A 283 7.89 18.78 -0.83
CA LYS A 283 9.25 19.08 -1.28
C LYS A 283 10.29 18.43 -0.35
N GLY A 284 10.09 18.55 0.95
CA GLY A 284 10.92 17.88 1.96
C GLY A 284 10.90 16.37 1.79
N CYS A 285 9.71 15.76 1.68
CA CYS A 285 9.57 14.31 1.50
C CYS A 285 10.29 13.80 0.23
N ILE A 286 10.16 14.49 -0.92
CA ILE A 286 10.85 14.08 -2.16
C ILE A 286 12.36 14.27 -2.04
N ARG A 287 12.82 15.32 -1.36
CA ARG A 287 14.25 15.54 -1.12
C ARG A 287 14.84 14.40 -0.28
N VAL A 288 14.18 13.99 0.80
CA VAL A 288 14.58 12.85 1.64
C VAL A 288 14.74 11.57 0.82
N LEU A 289 13.82 11.32 -0.12
CA LEU A 289 13.92 10.18 -1.04
C LEU A 289 15.14 10.33 -1.96
N LYS A 290 15.37 11.51 -2.55
CA LYS A 290 16.49 11.75 -3.48
C LYS A 290 17.87 11.71 -2.83
N GLU A 291 17.96 11.85 -1.52
CA GLU A 291 19.20 11.70 -0.76
C GLU A 291 19.60 10.23 -0.54
N GLN A 292 18.70 9.28 -0.84
CA GLN A 292 18.99 7.85 -0.75
C GLN A 292 19.65 7.32 -2.03
N PRO A 293 20.32 6.16 -1.97
CA PRO A 293 20.81 5.48 -3.17
C PRO A 293 19.68 5.27 -4.20
N PRO A 294 19.82 5.69 -5.47
CA PRO A 294 18.72 5.62 -6.44
C PRO A 294 18.12 4.22 -6.61
N SER A 295 18.95 3.18 -6.55
CA SER A 295 18.53 1.78 -6.67
C SER A 295 17.59 1.31 -5.57
N SER A 296 17.60 1.94 -4.39
CA SER A 296 16.77 1.53 -3.25
C SER A 296 15.41 2.25 -3.16
N VAL A 297 15.27 3.39 -3.84
CA VAL A 297 14.07 4.26 -3.73
C VAL A 297 13.35 4.52 -5.05
N GLU A 298 13.88 4.05 -6.19
CA GLU A 298 13.24 4.26 -7.50
C GLU A 298 11.80 3.71 -7.54
N GLY A 299 11.54 2.57 -6.89
CA GLY A 299 10.19 2.02 -6.72
C GLY A 299 9.24 2.99 -5.99
N LEU A 300 9.74 3.66 -4.95
CA LEU A 300 8.97 4.63 -4.16
C LEU A 300 8.71 5.93 -4.93
N LEU A 301 9.70 6.41 -5.69
CA LEU A 301 9.54 7.54 -6.59
C LEU A 301 8.51 7.23 -7.69
N ASN A 302 8.52 6.01 -8.23
CA ASN A 302 7.53 5.55 -9.20
C ASN A 302 6.13 5.43 -8.59
N ALA A 303 6.00 5.00 -7.34
CA ALA A 303 4.71 5.02 -6.64
C ALA A 303 4.15 6.44 -6.55
N LEU A 304 4.98 7.44 -6.22
CA LEU A 304 4.56 8.85 -6.23
C LEU A 304 4.20 9.35 -7.65
N ARG A 305 4.91 8.92 -8.69
CA ARG A 305 4.66 9.34 -10.08
C ARG A 305 3.37 8.78 -10.67
N TYR A 306 3.07 7.52 -10.39
CA TYR A 306 2.04 6.77 -11.13
C TYR A 306 0.82 6.41 -10.32
N THR A 307 0.90 6.41 -8.98
CA THR A 307 -0.23 6.01 -8.12
C THR A 307 -0.93 7.21 -7.48
N THR A 308 -0.32 8.40 -7.48
CA THR A 308 -0.96 9.60 -6.93
C THR A 308 -2.11 10.09 -7.81
N LYS A 309 -3.11 10.70 -7.18
CA LYS A 309 -4.33 11.20 -7.80
C LYS A 309 -4.14 12.62 -8.35
N HIS A 310 -3.49 13.51 -7.61
CA HIS A 310 -3.46 14.95 -7.93
C HIS A 310 -2.11 15.47 -8.44
N LEU A 311 -1.10 14.63 -8.64
CA LEU A 311 0.23 15.06 -9.15
C LEU A 311 0.13 15.80 -10.49
N ASN A 312 -0.79 15.36 -11.35
CA ASN A 312 -0.95 15.89 -12.71
C ASN A 312 -1.93 17.07 -12.80
N ASP A 313 -2.54 17.50 -11.68
CA ASP A 313 -3.48 18.63 -11.63
C ASP A 313 -2.79 19.96 -11.87
N ASP A 314 -3.39 20.86 -12.64
CA ASP A 314 -2.82 22.18 -12.98
C ASP A 314 -2.43 23.05 -11.77
N THR A 315 -3.04 22.79 -10.62
CA THR A 315 -2.75 23.43 -9.33
C THR A 315 -1.43 22.96 -8.70
N THR A 316 -0.91 21.80 -9.12
CA THR A 316 0.33 21.20 -8.60
C THR A 316 1.55 22.00 -9.06
N SER A 317 2.41 22.34 -8.10
CA SER A 317 3.62 23.14 -8.33
C SER A 317 4.54 22.51 -9.39
N LYS A 318 4.92 23.29 -10.41
CA LYS A 318 5.92 22.89 -11.42
C LYS A 318 7.23 22.39 -10.80
N GLN A 319 7.63 22.95 -9.66
CA GLN A 319 8.83 22.50 -8.95
C GLN A 319 8.72 21.05 -8.48
N ILE A 320 7.57 20.67 -7.91
CA ILE A 320 7.34 19.28 -7.44
C ILE A 320 7.32 18.32 -8.64
N ARG A 321 6.64 18.71 -9.73
CA ARG A 321 6.63 17.91 -10.97
C ARG A 321 8.05 17.69 -11.51
N ASN A 322 8.86 18.74 -11.56
CA ASN A 322 10.26 18.63 -12.01
C ASN A 322 11.10 17.74 -11.08
N MET A 323 10.83 17.77 -9.76
CA MET A 323 11.51 16.87 -8.83
C MET A 323 11.13 15.40 -9.07
N LEU A 324 9.93 15.11 -9.58
CA LEU A 324 9.48 13.75 -9.89
C LEU A 324 9.64 13.36 -11.36
N GLN A 325 10.27 14.17 -12.20
CA GLN A 325 10.58 13.74 -13.57
C GLN A 325 11.56 12.54 -13.54
N VAL A 326 11.38 11.63 -14.50
CA VAL A 326 12.34 10.57 -14.78
C VAL A 326 13.48 11.22 -15.55
N ASN A 327 14.70 11.13 -15.03
CA ASN A 327 15.90 11.65 -15.70
C ASN A 327 16.33 10.74 -16.84
#